data_AF-A0AAV3BSA2-F1
#
_entry.id   AF-A0AAV3BSA2-F1
#
_cell.length_a   1.000
_cell.length_b   1.000
_cell.length_c   1.000
_cell.angle_alpha   90.00
_cell.angle_beta   90.00
_cell.angle_gamma   90.00
#
_symmetry.space_group_name_H-M   'P 1'
#
loop_
_entity.id
_entity.type
_entity.pdbx_description
1 polymer ?
#
loop_
_entity_poly.entity_id
_entity_poly.type
_entity_poly.pdbx_seq_one_letter_code
_entity_poly.pdbx_strand_id
1 'polypeptide(L)'
;MSLLKKLTLSLMALSTTVTFMACSGNKSNETNTSIKSLSTKEVQENLKDNSWIAVDTRLSDSYNGWILYDEARGGHIPNAEDFSANWIKVDAKDKENKLDEALKTKGITTDKNIILYDANGEDSKVVADYLSKKGYKNLYSYDIKEWASDKDLPLEKYEDYSLIVPAKILKEVIDGNKPETFENAKNIKVLEASWGDENQTYGKGHVPTSVHINTDTIEPPPTWMLADDKTLTQFASDYGINKDDTIILTGAEQMAAYRLASVLKYMGVKDVRVLNGGDGAWTSAGYELETKVNPKTPGVDFGATIPADPEVITTIPELKEDLKKSDFTLVDNRTWDEYIGKISGYSYHDKKGRIEGAVFGYAGVNGPTSLEYYRNVDNTMRNGYEIEKMWEDQGINLKNHLAFMCGSGWRAAEVYTYANVMGLKNTSIYSDGWIGWSNGGNPSITGEPTK
;
A
#
# COMPACT_ATOMS: atom_id res chain seq x y z
N MET A 1 10.93 -48.71 -69.19
CA MET A 1 10.02 -49.74 -69.76
C MET A 1 9.86 -50.81 -68.70
N SER A 2 8.63 -51.21 -68.37
CA SER A 2 8.23 -51.99 -67.18
C SER A 2 8.17 -51.17 -65.88
N LEU A 3 7.14 -51.17 -65.01
CA LEU A 3 5.75 -51.65 -64.98
C LEU A 3 5.21 -51.18 -63.59
N LEU A 4 3.92 -50.83 -63.49
CA LEU A 4 3.00 -51.09 -62.33
C LEU A 4 3.25 -50.33 -61.00
N LYS A 5 2.26 -49.93 -60.19
CA LYS A 5 0.79 -50.09 -60.17
C LYS A 5 0.21 -49.05 -59.20
N LYS A 6 -0.94 -48.45 -59.55
CA LYS A 6 -1.81 -47.71 -58.63
C LYS A 6 -2.40 -48.68 -57.59
N LEU A 7 -2.55 -48.23 -56.34
CA LEU A 7 -3.58 -48.75 -55.44
C LEU A 7 -4.16 -47.65 -54.54
N THR A 8 -5.46 -47.75 -54.37
CA THR A 8 -6.44 -46.80 -53.86
C THR A 8 -6.61 -46.82 -52.33
N LEU A 9 -7.07 -45.68 -51.83
CA LEU A 9 -7.70 -45.36 -50.54
C LEU A 9 -8.40 -46.52 -49.80
N SER A 10 -8.20 -46.59 -48.48
CA SER A 10 -9.28 -46.90 -47.55
C SER A 10 -9.05 -46.20 -46.21
N LEU A 11 -10.05 -45.42 -45.79
CA LEU A 11 -10.15 -44.68 -44.53
C LEU A 11 -10.51 -45.68 -43.42
N MET A 12 -9.80 -45.65 -42.29
CA MET A 12 -10.25 -46.29 -41.05
C MET A 12 -10.15 -45.26 -39.93
N ALA A 13 -11.31 -44.74 -39.51
CA ALA A 13 -11.45 -43.86 -38.37
C ALA A 13 -11.37 -44.70 -37.08
N LEU A 14 -10.39 -44.42 -36.23
CA LEU A 14 -10.25 -45.02 -34.91
C LEU A 14 -10.95 -44.12 -33.90
N SER A 15 -12.13 -44.53 -33.42
CA SER A 15 -12.83 -43.85 -32.33
C SER A 15 -12.26 -44.30 -31.00
N THR A 16 -11.44 -43.46 -30.37
CA THR A 16 -11.03 -43.64 -28.97
C THR A 16 -12.08 -43.00 -28.07
N THR A 17 -12.86 -43.84 -27.39
CA THR A 17 -13.78 -43.45 -26.32
C THR A 17 -12.97 -43.03 -25.08
N VAL A 18 -12.83 -41.72 -24.88
CA VAL A 18 -12.33 -41.15 -23.63
C VAL A 18 -13.46 -41.18 -22.60
N THR A 19 -13.29 -41.99 -21.56
CA THR A 19 -14.20 -42.03 -20.41
C THR A 19 -13.93 -40.80 -19.54
N PHE A 20 -14.83 -39.84 -19.52
CA PHE A 20 -14.79 -38.72 -18.59
C PHE A 20 -15.10 -39.23 -17.18
N MET A 21 -14.07 -39.31 -16.33
CA MET A 21 -14.25 -39.40 -14.89
C MET A 21 -14.73 -38.03 -14.39
N ALA A 22 -16.03 -37.92 -14.13
CA ALA A 22 -16.62 -36.74 -13.53
C ALA A 22 -16.06 -36.59 -12.10
N CYS A 23 -15.08 -35.71 -11.92
CA CYS A 23 -14.76 -35.18 -10.61
C CYS A 23 -15.96 -34.33 -10.18
N SER A 24 -16.68 -34.78 -9.15
CA SER A 24 -17.71 -34.01 -8.48
C SER A 24 -17.07 -32.71 -7.97
N GLY A 25 -17.32 -31.60 -8.65
CA GLY A 25 -17.03 -30.28 -8.13
C GLY A 25 -17.74 -30.13 -6.79
N ASN A 26 -16.97 -29.86 -5.73
CA ASN A 26 -17.52 -29.32 -4.49
C ASN A 26 -18.23 -28.02 -4.85
N LYS A 27 -19.55 -28.08 -5.00
CA LYS A 27 -20.38 -26.89 -4.89
C LYS A 27 -20.23 -26.41 -3.46
N SER A 28 -19.51 -25.33 -3.26
CA SER A 28 -19.66 -24.51 -2.06
C SER A 28 -21.16 -24.24 -1.91
N ASN A 29 -21.75 -24.69 -0.81
CA ASN A 29 -23.07 -24.24 -0.42
C ASN A 29 -22.96 -22.73 -0.13
N GLU A 30 -23.25 -21.90 -1.14
CA GLU A 30 -23.54 -20.48 -0.95
C GLU A 30 -24.83 -20.39 -0.15
N THR A 31 -24.70 -20.40 1.18
CA THR A 31 -25.74 -19.92 2.08
C THR A 31 -25.83 -18.43 1.88
N ASN A 32 -26.75 -17.97 1.04
CA ASN A 32 -27.02 -16.56 0.83
C ASN A 32 -27.62 -15.99 2.13
N THR A 33 -26.79 -15.41 3.01
CA THR A 33 -27.27 -14.84 4.28
C THR A 33 -28.07 -13.59 3.97
N SER A 34 -29.40 -13.73 3.97
CA SER A 34 -30.30 -12.58 3.85
C SER A 34 -30.27 -11.79 5.16
N ILE A 35 -29.58 -10.64 5.16
CA ILE A 35 -29.54 -9.69 6.27
C ILE A 35 -30.53 -8.53 6.03
N LYS A 36 -31.02 -7.92 7.10
CA LYS A 36 -31.98 -6.81 7.02
C LYS A 36 -31.29 -5.56 6.48
N SER A 37 -31.84 -4.97 5.42
CA SER A 37 -31.42 -3.64 4.94
C SER A 37 -32.01 -2.53 5.80
N LEU A 38 -31.20 -1.52 6.13
CA LEU A 38 -31.61 -0.33 6.87
C LEU A 38 -31.82 0.86 5.93
N SER A 39 -32.71 1.76 6.32
CA SER A 39 -32.83 3.09 5.72
C SER A 39 -31.78 4.06 6.30
N THR A 40 -31.45 5.12 5.57
CA THR A 40 -30.55 6.20 6.06
C THR A 40 -30.96 6.73 7.45
N LYS A 41 -32.27 6.90 7.68
CA LYS A 41 -32.78 7.35 8.98
C LYS A 41 -32.50 6.34 10.10
N GLU A 42 -32.71 5.05 9.86
CA GLU A 42 -32.37 4.00 10.82
C GLU A 42 -30.88 3.99 11.12
N VAL A 43 -30.01 4.13 10.10
CA VAL A 43 -28.54 4.21 10.30
C VAL A 43 -28.18 5.40 11.21
N GLN A 44 -28.71 6.60 10.92
CA GLN A 44 -28.46 7.79 11.74
C GLN A 44 -28.96 7.65 13.18
N GLU A 45 -30.09 6.98 13.40
CA GLU A 45 -30.64 6.76 14.74
C GLU A 45 -29.83 5.71 15.51
N ASN A 46 -29.47 4.61 14.85
CA ASN A 46 -28.74 3.49 15.43
C ASN A 46 -27.31 3.88 15.83
N LEU A 47 -26.59 4.64 14.99
CA LEU A 47 -25.21 5.05 15.26
C LEU A 47 -25.08 6.08 16.41
N LYS A 48 -26.18 6.50 17.03
CA LYS A 48 -26.15 7.28 18.29
C LYS A 48 -25.93 6.41 19.52
N ASP A 49 -26.07 5.09 19.39
CA ASP A 49 -25.88 4.11 20.46
C ASP A 49 -24.58 3.32 20.21
N ASN A 50 -23.70 3.29 21.21
CA ASN A 50 -22.42 2.58 21.17
C ASN A 50 -22.57 1.05 21.06
N SER A 51 -23.78 0.49 21.20
CA SER A 51 -24.06 -0.91 20.87
C SER A 51 -24.05 -1.19 19.35
N TRP A 52 -24.10 -0.15 18.52
CA TRP A 52 -24.01 -0.22 17.07
C TRP A 52 -22.63 0.17 16.55
N ILE A 53 -22.25 -0.40 15.42
CA ILE A 53 -21.03 -0.05 14.70
C ILE A 53 -21.31 -0.06 13.19
N ALA A 54 -20.77 0.92 12.47
CA ALA A 54 -20.74 0.93 11.01
C ALA A 54 -19.43 0.32 10.53
N VAL A 55 -19.52 -0.56 9.54
CA VAL A 55 -18.37 -1.23 8.93
C VAL A 55 -18.42 -1.05 7.42
N ASP A 56 -17.44 -0.33 6.89
CA ASP A 56 -17.22 -0.18 5.45
C ASP A 56 -16.66 -1.47 4.88
N THR A 57 -17.42 -2.10 4.00
CA THR A 57 -17.03 -3.38 3.39
C THR A 57 -16.40 -3.21 2.00
N ARG A 58 -16.33 -1.98 1.49
CA ARG A 58 -15.75 -1.65 0.18
C ARG A 58 -14.23 -1.83 0.19
N LEU A 59 -13.58 -1.53 -0.92
CA LEU A 59 -12.12 -1.44 -0.98
C LEU A 59 -11.60 -0.37 -0.01
N SER A 60 -10.45 -0.61 0.61
CA SER A 60 -9.81 0.37 1.51
C SER A 60 -9.61 1.72 0.83
N ASP A 61 -9.39 1.75 -0.48
CA ASP A 61 -9.28 3.00 -1.23
C ASP A 61 -10.59 3.83 -1.23
N SER A 62 -11.76 3.18 -1.22
CA SER A 62 -13.05 3.87 -1.10
C SER A 62 -13.26 4.45 0.30
N TYR A 63 -12.83 3.73 1.34
CA TYR A 63 -12.79 4.25 2.70
C TYR A 63 -11.88 5.49 2.76
N ASN A 64 -10.67 5.41 2.19
CA ASN A 64 -9.70 6.50 2.22
C ASN A 64 -10.20 7.78 1.57
N GLY A 65 -11.03 7.68 0.53
CA GLY A 65 -11.64 8.85 -0.11
C GLY A 65 -11.98 8.70 -1.60
N TRP A 66 -11.51 7.65 -2.28
CA TRP A 66 -11.72 7.47 -3.72
C TRP A 66 -13.18 7.12 -4.04
N ILE A 67 -13.71 7.72 -5.11
CA ILE A 67 -14.99 7.31 -5.69
C ILE A 67 -14.70 6.16 -6.68
N LEU A 68 -15.04 4.94 -6.30
CA LEU A 68 -14.77 3.74 -7.11
C LEU A 68 -16.01 3.09 -7.71
N TYR A 69 -17.20 3.52 -7.32
CA TYR A 69 -18.46 3.06 -7.87
C TYR A 69 -19.23 4.27 -8.37
N ASP A 70 -20.54 4.33 -8.14
CA ASP A 70 -21.44 5.43 -8.52
C ASP A 70 -21.81 6.34 -7.33
N GLU A 71 -20.95 6.41 -6.30
CA GLU A 71 -21.17 7.33 -5.18
C GLU A 71 -21.06 8.80 -5.61
N ALA A 72 -21.96 9.66 -5.12
CA ALA A 72 -21.92 11.09 -5.42
C ALA A 72 -20.79 11.85 -4.69
N ARG A 73 -20.26 11.27 -3.61
CA ARG A 73 -19.18 11.79 -2.76
C ARG A 73 -18.36 10.61 -2.22
N GLY A 74 -17.04 10.75 -2.18
CA GLY A 74 -16.13 9.73 -1.65
C GLY A 74 -15.90 9.84 -0.13
N GLY A 75 -15.29 8.79 0.45
CA GLY A 75 -15.04 8.68 1.90
C GLY A 75 -15.97 7.70 2.59
N HIS A 76 -15.96 7.71 3.93
CA HIS A 76 -16.68 6.79 4.81
C HIS A 76 -17.61 7.52 5.79
N ILE A 77 -18.56 6.79 6.38
CA ILE A 77 -19.44 7.33 7.44
C ILE A 77 -18.56 7.66 8.66
N PRO A 78 -18.77 8.79 9.35
CA PRO A 78 -17.97 9.15 10.53
C PRO A 78 -17.94 8.05 11.59
N ASN A 79 -16.75 7.78 12.13
CA ASN A 79 -16.48 6.70 13.10
C ASN A 79 -16.76 5.28 12.57
N ALA A 80 -16.88 5.07 11.27
CA ALA A 80 -16.94 3.74 10.69
C ALA A 80 -15.57 3.07 10.70
N GLU A 81 -15.57 1.76 10.93
CA GLU A 81 -14.39 0.90 10.77
C GLU A 81 -14.37 0.30 9.36
N ASP A 82 -13.20 -0.05 8.82
CA ASP A 82 -13.09 -0.79 7.57
C ASP A 82 -12.90 -2.30 7.80
N PHE A 83 -13.65 -3.11 7.07
CA PHE A 83 -13.40 -4.55 6.97
C PHE A 83 -13.73 -4.99 5.54
N SER A 84 -12.76 -4.81 4.64
CA SER A 84 -13.02 -4.98 3.21
C SER A 84 -13.38 -6.42 2.87
N ALA A 85 -14.39 -6.59 2.02
CA ALA A 85 -14.69 -7.87 1.40
C ALA A 85 -13.50 -8.41 0.59
N ASN A 86 -12.62 -7.53 0.09
CA ASN A 86 -11.41 -7.93 -0.63
C ASN A 86 -10.44 -8.71 0.27
N TRP A 87 -10.34 -8.36 1.55
CA TRP A 87 -9.46 -9.05 2.49
C TRP A 87 -9.83 -10.54 2.66
N ILE A 88 -11.11 -10.87 2.49
CA ILE A 88 -11.59 -12.26 2.51
C ILE A 88 -11.23 -12.99 1.20
N LYS A 89 -11.28 -12.27 0.06
CA LYS A 89 -11.12 -12.82 -1.29
C LYS A 89 -9.66 -13.07 -1.68
N VAL A 90 -8.73 -12.21 -1.25
CA VAL A 90 -7.30 -12.34 -1.62
C VAL A 90 -6.65 -13.60 -1.05
N ASP A 91 -5.63 -14.09 -1.74
CA ASP A 91 -4.72 -15.08 -1.17
C ASP A 91 -3.63 -14.35 -0.37
N ALA A 92 -3.55 -14.65 0.92
CA ALA A 92 -2.63 -13.99 1.83
C ALA A 92 -2.12 -14.97 2.87
N LYS A 93 -0.82 -14.86 3.20
CA LYS A 93 -0.23 -15.64 4.28
C LYS A 93 -0.89 -15.27 5.60
N ASP A 94 -1.27 -16.31 6.36
CA ASP A 94 -1.88 -16.19 7.67
C ASP A 94 -3.20 -15.39 7.68
N LYS A 95 -3.94 -15.43 6.57
CA LYS A 95 -5.15 -14.63 6.33
C LYS A 95 -6.15 -14.67 7.48
N GLU A 96 -6.56 -15.85 7.94
CA GLU A 96 -7.60 -15.96 8.98
C GLU A 96 -7.17 -15.32 10.31
N ASN A 97 -5.91 -15.47 10.73
CA ASN A 97 -5.43 -14.83 11.94
C ASN A 97 -5.41 -13.30 11.79
N LYS A 98 -4.99 -12.79 10.63
CA LYS A 98 -5.02 -11.35 10.35
C LYS A 98 -6.45 -10.79 10.34
N LEU A 99 -7.40 -11.53 9.76
CA LEU A 99 -8.82 -11.15 9.76
C LEU A 99 -9.40 -11.16 11.19
N ASP A 100 -9.06 -12.16 12.00
CA ASP A 100 -9.48 -12.23 13.41
C ASP A 100 -8.87 -11.10 14.24
N GLU A 101 -7.61 -10.75 14.00
CA GLU A 101 -6.95 -9.60 14.63
C GLU A 101 -7.58 -8.27 14.21
N ALA A 102 -7.94 -8.12 12.94
CA ALA A 102 -8.64 -6.93 12.44
C ALA A 102 -10.00 -6.77 13.12
N LEU A 103 -10.82 -7.82 13.20
CA LEU A 103 -12.12 -7.78 13.90
C LEU A 103 -11.95 -7.36 15.37
N LYS A 104 -10.96 -7.95 16.05
CA LYS A 104 -10.67 -7.64 17.46
C LYS A 104 -10.22 -6.19 17.65
N THR A 105 -9.28 -5.73 16.82
CA THR A 105 -8.70 -4.38 16.92
C THR A 105 -9.77 -3.31 16.71
N LYS A 106 -10.67 -3.54 15.76
CA LYS A 106 -11.76 -2.64 15.36
C LYS A 106 -12.99 -2.72 16.26
N GLY A 107 -12.98 -3.56 17.30
CA GLY A 107 -14.13 -3.75 18.17
C GLY A 107 -15.37 -4.30 17.46
N ILE A 108 -15.19 -5.00 16.34
CA ILE A 108 -16.26 -5.71 15.62
C ILE A 108 -16.48 -7.02 16.37
N THR A 109 -17.35 -7.01 17.38
CA THR A 109 -17.59 -8.15 18.29
C THR A 109 -19.01 -8.69 18.17
N THR A 110 -19.23 -9.93 18.63
CA THR A 110 -20.51 -10.65 18.47
C THR A 110 -21.68 -10.07 19.29
N ASP A 111 -21.40 -9.20 20.26
CA ASP A 111 -22.40 -8.46 21.04
C ASP A 111 -22.88 -7.17 20.36
N LYS A 112 -22.18 -6.68 19.33
CA LYS A 112 -22.56 -5.47 18.59
C LYS A 112 -23.70 -5.72 17.60
N ASN A 113 -24.42 -4.66 17.29
CA ASN A 113 -25.24 -4.56 16.09
C ASN A 113 -24.39 -3.98 14.95
N ILE A 114 -24.15 -4.74 13.89
CA ILE A 114 -23.17 -4.38 12.85
C ILE A 114 -23.89 -3.97 11.58
N ILE A 115 -23.70 -2.71 11.18
CA ILE A 115 -24.18 -2.17 9.90
C ILE A 115 -23.03 -2.33 8.90
N LEU A 116 -23.11 -3.37 8.07
CA LEU A 116 -22.24 -3.57 6.94
C LEU A 116 -22.74 -2.69 5.79
N TYR A 117 -21.89 -1.85 5.23
CA TYR A 117 -22.28 -1.04 4.08
C TYR A 117 -21.32 -1.18 2.91
N ASP A 118 -21.86 -1.03 1.71
CA ASP A 118 -21.14 -1.00 0.44
C ASP A 118 -21.82 -0.05 -0.55
N ALA A 119 -21.29 0.02 -1.78
CA ALA A 119 -21.87 0.77 -2.89
C ALA A 119 -22.30 -0.13 -4.08
N ASN A 120 -22.03 -1.44 -4.02
CA ASN A 120 -22.22 -2.37 -5.13
C ASN A 120 -23.26 -3.47 -4.87
N GLY A 121 -23.80 -3.53 -3.66
CA GLY A 121 -24.77 -4.53 -3.21
C GLY A 121 -24.20 -5.93 -3.02
N GLU A 122 -22.89 -6.14 -3.09
CA GLU A 122 -22.25 -7.46 -3.03
C GLU A 122 -21.24 -7.58 -1.88
N ASP A 123 -20.44 -6.56 -1.61
CA ASP A 123 -19.36 -6.65 -0.62
C ASP A 123 -19.89 -6.87 0.82
N SER A 124 -21.01 -6.22 1.17
CA SER A 124 -21.67 -6.42 2.47
C SER A 124 -22.15 -7.85 2.64
N LYS A 125 -22.59 -8.51 1.56
CA LYS A 125 -23.02 -9.93 1.61
C LYS A 125 -21.84 -10.85 1.87
N VAL A 126 -20.71 -10.61 1.21
CA VAL A 126 -19.47 -11.39 1.41
C VAL A 126 -19.01 -11.31 2.86
N VAL A 127 -18.98 -10.10 3.43
CA VAL A 127 -18.61 -9.90 4.84
C VAL A 127 -19.66 -10.50 5.78
N ALA A 128 -20.95 -10.36 5.47
CA ALA A 128 -22.03 -10.95 6.28
C ALA A 128 -21.95 -12.48 6.34
N ASP A 129 -21.68 -13.14 5.21
CA ASP A 129 -21.49 -14.59 5.12
C ASP A 129 -20.25 -15.05 5.90
N TYR A 130 -19.18 -14.24 5.92
CA TYR A 130 -17.98 -14.53 6.70
C TYR A 130 -18.25 -14.42 8.21
N LEU A 131 -18.85 -13.31 8.64
CA LEU A 131 -19.15 -13.06 10.05
C LEU A 131 -20.22 -14.01 10.60
N SER A 132 -21.27 -14.33 9.85
CA SER A 132 -22.31 -15.24 10.31
C SER A 132 -21.77 -16.66 10.59
N LYS A 133 -20.80 -17.14 9.80
CA LYS A 133 -20.06 -18.40 10.07
C LYS A 133 -19.22 -18.36 11.35
N LYS A 134 -18.80 -17.18 11.79
CA LYS A 134 -18.12 -16.95 13.08
C LYS A 134 -19.08 -16.67 14.25
N GLY A 135 -20.40 -16.76 14.02
CA GLY A 135 -21.41 -16.65 15.07
C GLY A 135 -21.93 -15.24 15.32
N TYR A 136 -21.62 -14.27 14.47
CA TYR A 136 -22.24 -12.94 14.51
C TYR A 136 -23.69 -13.04 14.03
N LYS A 137 -24.64 -12.53 14.83
CA LYS A 137 -26.08 -12.68 14.58
C LYS A 137 -26.77 -11.37 14.20
N ASN A 138 -26.28 -10.25 14.69
CA ASN A 138 -26.90 -8.94 14.52
C ASN A 138 -26.21 -8.21 13.35
N LEU A 139 -26.49 -8.69 12.13
CA LEU A 139 -25.91 -8.16 10.89
C LEU A 139 -26.98 -7.45 10.07
N TYR A 140 -26.66 -6.25 9.59
CA TYR A 140 -27.53 -5.39 8.81
C TYR A 140 -26.79 -4.86 7.59
N SER A 141 -27.49 -4.62 6.48
CA SER A 141 -26.91 -4.02 5.28
C SER A 141 -27.35 -2.57 5.10
N TYR A 142 -26.51 -1.77 4.44
CA TYR A 142 -26.84 -0.41 4.02
C TYR A 142 -26.14 -0.04 2.71
N ASP A 143 -26.82 0.70 1.82
CA ASP A 143 -26.23 1.24 0.60
C ASP A 143 -25.68 2.65 0.87
N ILE A 144 -24.35 2.79 0.88
CA ILE A 144 -23.68 4.07 1.15
C ILE A 144 -24.04 5.15 0.12
N LYS A 145 -24.53 4.78 -1.06
CA LYS A 145 -24.92 5.76 -2.08
C LYS A 145 -26.09 6.62 -1.63
N GLU A 146 -26.98 6.09 -0.81
CA GLU A 146 -28.04 6.88 -0.19
C GLU A 146 -27.44 7.99 0.69
N TRP A 147 -26.46 7.65 1.53
CA TRP A 147 -25.75 8.61 2.39
C TRP A 147 -24.94 9.63 1.59
N ALA A 148 -24.19 9.15 0.60
CA ALA A 148 -23.33 9.97 -0.24
C ALA A 148 -24.12 10.96 -1.10
N SER A 149 -25.36 10.62 -1.47
CA SER A 149 -26.26 11.49 -2.25
C SER A 149 -26.79 12.69 -1.47
N ASP A 150 -26.92 12.58 -0.14
CA ASP A 150 -27.39 13.64 0.74
C ASP A 150 -26.21 14.52 1.20
N LYS A 151 -26.17 15.76 0.73
CA LYS A 151 -25.07 16.70 1.02
C LYS A 151 -25.01 17.15 2.48
N ASP A 152 -26.11 17.00 3.23
CA ASP A 152 -26.18 17.38 4.64
C ASP A 152 -25.63 16.27 5.56
N LEU A 153 -25.40 15.06 5.03
CA LEU A 153 -24.80 13.96 5.78
C LEU A 153 -23.27 13.99 5.71
N PRO A 154 -22.58 13.88 6.86
CA PRO A 154 -21.12 13.95 6.91
C PRO A 154 -20.47 12.70 6.30
N LEU A 155 -19.37 12.88 5.59
CA LEU A 155 -18.44 11.82 5.20
C LEU A 155 -17.02 12.24 5.61
N GLU A 156 -16.23 11.29 6.06
CA GLU A 156 -14.82 11.45 6.38
C GLU A 156 -13.96 10.86 5.27
N LYS A 157 -12.80 11.48 5.02
CA LYS A 157 -11.79 10.98 4.08
C LYS A 157 -10.43 11.50 4.52
N TYR A 158 -9.37 10.79 4.17
CA TYR A 158 -8.03 11.28 4.43
C TYR A 158 -7.72 12.50 3.57
N GLU A 159 -6.88 13.41 4.05
CA GLU A 159 -6.63 14.69 3.38
C GLU A 159 -6.00 14.48 2.00
N ASP A 160 -4.95 13.65 1.93
CA ASP A 160 -4.18 13.39 0.71
C ASP A 160 -4.34 11.93 0.23
N TYR A 161 -5.56 11.38 0.29
CA TYR A 161 -5.86 10.02 -0.18
C TYR A 161 -5.36 9.73 -1.60
N SER A 162 -5.25 10.76 -2.45
CA SER A 162 -4.79 10.62 -3.83
C SER A 162 -3.30 10.26 -4.00
N LEU A 163 -2.49 10.38 -2.93
CA LEU A 163 -1.09 9.96 -2.96
C LEU A 163 -0.94 8.44 -3.11
N ILE A 164 -1.95 7.67 -2.71
CA ILE A 164 -2.04 6.24 -2.94
C ILE A 164 -3.22 5.93 -3.89
N VAL A 165 -2.93 5.28 -5.01
CA VAL A 165 -3.86 5.12 -6.13
C VAL A 165 -4.36 3.67 -6.15
N PRO A 166 -5.68 3.42 -6.25
CA PRO A 166 -6.21 2.08 -6.43
C PRO A 166 -5.91 1.52 -7.82
N ALA A 167 -5.81 0.19 -7.92
CA ALA A 167 -5.57 -0.51 -9.18
C ALA A 167 -6.58 -0.12 -10.28
N LYS A 168 -7.85 0.06 -9.92
CA LYS A 168 -8.90 0.48 -10.86
C LYS A 168 -8.59 1.84 -11.50
N ILE A 169 -8.14 2.81 -10.71
CA ILE A 169 -7.83 4.16 -11.20
C ILE A 169 -6.57 4.14 -12.06
N LEU A 170 -5.55 3.36 -11.67
CA LEU A 170 -4.38 3.14 -12.52
C LEU A 170 -4.76 2.47 -13.85
N LYS A 171 -5.68 1.51 -13.85
CA LYS A 171 -6.18 0.88 -15.07
C LYS A 171 -6.87 1.89 -15.98
N GLU A 172 -7.71 2.76 -15.42
CA GLU A 172 -8.37 3.83 -16.17
C GLU A 172 -7.35 4.79 -16.82
N VAL A 173 -6.30 5.17 -16.08
CA VAL A 173 -5.19 5.99 -16.60
C VAL A 173 -4.47 5.29 -17.76
N ILE A 174 -4.14 4.00 -17.61
CA ILE A 174 -3.48 3.20 -18.66
C ILE A 174 -4.36 3.08 -19.90
N ASP A 175 -5.69 3.03 -19.73
CA ASP A 175 -6.66 3.00 -20.83
C ASP A 175 -6.87 4.37 -21.49
N GLY A 176 -6.17 5.40 -21.03
CA GLY A 176 -6.21 6.76 -21.58
C GLY A 176 -7.33 7.64 -21.01
N ASN A 177 -8.01 7.20 -19.95
CA ASN A 177 -8.97 8.03 -19.24
C ASN A 177 -8.26 8.98 -18.26
N LYS A 178 -8.99 10.01 -17.81
CA LYS A 178 -8.56 10.95 -16.78
C LYS A 178 -9.51 10.88 -15.59
N PRO A 179 -9.29 9.94 -14.65
CA PRO A 179 -10.13 9.82 -13.46
C PRO A 179 -9.99 11.04 -12.53
N GLU A 180 -10.83 11.08 -11.49
CA GLU A 180 -10.78 12.10 -10.44
C GLU A 180 -9.34 12.30 -9.96
N THR A 181 -8.97 13.56 -9.70
CA THR A 181 -7.63 14.01 -9.25
C THR A 181 -6.55 13.99 -10.34
N PHE A 182 -6.85 13.55 -11.57
CA PHE A 182 -5.94 13.59 -12.72
C PHE A 182 -6.29 14.68 -13.76
N GLU A 183 -7.19 15.61 -13.43
CA GLU A 183 -7.66 16.65 -14.37
C GLU A 183 -6.51 17.52 -14.88
N ASN A 184 -5.54 17.80 -14.01
CA ASN A 184 -4.36 18.62 -14.28
C ASN A 184 -3.09 17.79 -14.53
N ALA A 185 -3.19 16.47 -14.57
CA ALA A 185 -2.05 15.59 -14.75
C ALA A 185 -1.39 15.83 -16.12
N LYS A 186 -0.06 15.85 -16.11
CA LYS A 186 0.78 16.06 -17.30
C LYS A 186 1.68 14.84 -17.47
N ASN A 187 1.88 14.42 -18.73
CA ASN A 187 2.81 13.36 -19.10
C ASN A 187 2.80 12.18 -18.11
N ILE A 188 1.63 11.54 -17.92
CA ILE A 188 1.51 10.51 -16.89
C ILE A 188 2.49 9.36 -17.18
N LYS A 189 3.35 9.07 -16.23
CA LYS A 189 4.35 7.99 -16.29
C LYS A 189 4.06 6.97 -15.21
N VAL A 190 4.08 5.70 -15.58
CA VAL A 190 4.07 4.58 -14.63
C VAL A 190 5.50 4.07 -14.52
N LEU A 191 6.07 4.05 -13.30
CA LEU A 191 7.40 3.49 -13.08
C LEU A 191 7.30 2.32 -12.11
N GLU A 192 7.95 1.22 -12.45
CA GLU A 192 8.07 0.06 -11.57
C GLU A 192 9.42 0.14 -10.86
N ALA A 193 9.44 -0.03 -9.54
CA ALA A 193 10.65 0.00 -8.75
C ALA A 193 10.91 -1.38 -8.14
N SER A 194 12.07 -1.94 -8.45
CA SER A 194 12.57 -3.15 -7.80
C SER A 194 14.10 -3.13 -7.75
N TRP A 195 14.68 -4.03 -6.96
CA TRP A 195 16.13 -4.23 -6.93
C TRP A 195 16.56 -5.19 -8.05
N GLY A 196 17.66 -4.85 -8.73
CA GLY A 196 18.28 -5.68 -9.76
C GLY A 196 17.95 -5.24 -11.19
N ASP A 197 18.39 -6.03 -12.17
CA ASP A 197 18.19 -5.76 -13.59
C ASP A 197 16.79 -6.15 -14.08
N GLU A 198 16.39 -5.65 -15.25
CA GLU A 198 15.08 -5.86 -15.88
C GLU A 198 14.68 -7.33 -16.02
N ASN A 199 15.65 -8.25 -16.13
CA ASN A 199 15.39 -9.69 -16.27
C ASN A 199 15.07 -10.40 -14.94
N GLN A 200 15.09 -9.69 -13.80
CA GLN A 200 14.87 -10.26 -12.47
C GLN A 200 13.40 -10.20 -12.06
N THR A 201 13.01 -9.28 -11.18
CA THR A 201 11.63 -9.18 -10.67
C THR A 201 10.71 -8.64 -11.76
N TYR A 202 11.08 -7.51 -12.37
CA TYR A 202 10.32 -6.88 -13.45
C TYR A 202 10.01 -7.85 -14.61
N GLY A 203 11.01 -8.55 -15.14
CA GLY A 203 10.84 -9.48 -16.26
C GLY A 203 9.94 -10.69 -15.98
N LYS A 204 9.56 -10.96 -14.72
CA LYS A 204 8.59 -12.01 -14.37
C LYS A 204 7.14 -11.53 -14.49
N GLY A 205 6.92 -10.23 -14.56
CA GLY A 205 5.60 -9.60 -14.64
C GLY A 205 5.62 -8.23 -13.98
N HIS A 206 5.03 -7.24 -14.65
CA HIS A 206 4.87 -5.89 -14.14
C HIS A 206 3.56 -5.28 -14.65
N VAL A 207 3.12 -4.18 -14.03
CA VAL A 207 1.94 -3.44 -14.49
C VAL A 207 2.18 -2.96 -15.94
N PRO A 208 1.18 -3.07 -16.84
CA PRO A 208 1.34 -2.60 -18.20
C PRO A 208 1.80 -1.15 -18.30
N THR A 209 2.63 -0.86 -19.30
CA THR A 209 3.25 0.45 -19.58
C THR A 209 4.32 0.92 -18.58
N SER A 210 4.48 0.24 -17.44
CA SER A 210 5.46 0.64 -16.42
C SER A 210 6.89 0.49 -16.93
N VAL A 211 7.74 1.47 -16.66
CA VAL A 211 9.19 1.43 -16.96
C VAL A 211 9.95 1.05 -15.70
N HIS A 212 10.84 0.06 -15.81
CA HIS A 212 11.63 -0.45 -14.70
C HIS A 212 12.70 0.54 -14.21
N ILE A 213 12.76 0.74 -12.90
CA ILE A 213 13.80 1.46 -12.17
C ILE A 213 14.50 0.48 -11.23
N ASN A 214 15.80 0.26 -11.45
CA ASN A 214 16.64 -0.42 -10.46
C ASN A 214 16.93 0.55 -9.32
N THR A 215 16.56 0.18 -8.09
CA THR A 215 16.79 0.97 -6.88
C THR A 215 18.26 1.35 -6.67
N ASP A 216 19.24 0.53 -7.08
CA ASP A 216 20.67 0.88 -6.99
C ASP A 216 21.02 2.19 -7.75
N THR A 217 20.18 2.66 -8.67
CA THR A 217 20.38 3.94 -9.39
C THR A 217 20.11 5.18 -8.53
N ILE A 218 19.25 5.07 -7.52
CA ILE A 218 18.92 6.16 -6.59
C ILE A 218 19.54 5.96 -5.20
N GLU A 219 20.09 4.77 -4.92
CA GLU A 219 20.76 4.44 -3.66
C GLU A 219 21.95 3.49 -3.89
N PRO A 220 23.09 3.99 -4.40
CA PRO A 220 24.13 3.14 -4.93
C PRO A 220 24.84 2.26 -3.88
N PRO A 221 25.26 1.03 -4.27
CA PRO A 221 26.17 0.22 -3.49
C PRO A 221 27.53 0.92 -3.30
N PRO A 222 28.30 0.62 -2.23
CA PRO A 222 28.03 -0.38 -1.21
C PRO A 222 27.31 0.19 0.03
N THR A 223 26.76 1.39 -0.04
CA THR A 223 26.18 2.06 1.13
C THR A 223 24.66 2.03 1.16
N TRP A 224 23.97 1.91 0.02
CA TRP A 224 22.50 1.95 -0.09
C TRP A 224 21.89 3.15 0.66
N MET A 225 22.62 4.27 0.60
CA MET A 225 22.20 5.59 1.05
C MET A 225 21.71 6.38 -0.16
N LEU A 226 20.93 7.43 0.06
CA LEU A 226 20.46 8.31 -1.00
C LEU A 226 21.63 8.79 -1.87
N ALA A 227 21.49 8.67 -3.19
CA ALA A 227 22.49 9.16 -4.13
C ALA A 227 22.64 10.69 -4.04
N ASP A 228 23.83 11.19 -4.39
CA ASP A 228 24.05 12.63 -4.45
C ASP A 228 23.23 13.32 -5.56
N ASP A 229 23.02 14.62 -5.42
CA ASP A 229 22.16 15.40 -6.31
C ASP A 229 22.59 15.34 -7.78
N LYS A 230 23.90 15.17 -8.03
CA LYS A 230 24.45 15.01 -9.39
C LYS A 230 24.02 13.68 -9.99
N THR A 231 24.09 12.61 -9.20
CA THR A 231 23.65 11.27 -9.60
C THR A 231 22.14 11.24 -9.83
N LEU A 232 21.37 11.87 -8.95
CA LEU A 232 19.91 12.01 -9.12
C LEU A 232 19.53 12.86 -10.35
N THR A 233 20.32 13.88 -10.67
CA THR A 233 20.15 14.66 -11.91
C THR A 233 20.39 13.79 -13.14
N GLN A 234 21.43 12.96 -13.13
CA GLN A 234 21.69 12.03 -14.23
C GLN A 234 20.59 10.98 -14.35
N PHE A 235 20.13 10.43 -13.21
CA PHE A 235 19.00 9.51 -13.13
C PHE A 235 17.74 10.11 -13.79
N ALA A 236 17.38 11.36 -13.46
CA ALA A 236 16.24 12.03 -14.09
C ALA A 236 16.37 12.09 -15.62
N SER A 237 17.55 12.47 -16.11
CA SER A 237 17.85 12.53 -17.54
C SER A 237 17.76 11.15 -18.21
N ASP A 238 18.33 10.11 -17.60
CA ASP A 238 18.40 8.76 -18.18
C ASP A 238 17.03 8.09 -18.26
N TYR A 239 16.14 8.39 -17.32
CA TYR A 239 14.78 7.85 -17.26
C TYR A 239 13.72 8.78 -17.87
N GLY A 240 14.12 9.99 -18.25
CA GLY A 240 13.24 10.93 -18.93
C GLY A 240 12.23 11.60 -18.01
N ILE A 241 12.61 11.91 -16.78
CA ILE A 241 11.73 12.44 -15.75
C ILE A 241 11.80 13.97 -15.74
N ASN A 242 10.65 14.63 -15.76
CA ASN A 242 10.51 16.06 -15.58
C ASN A 242 9.75 16.38 -14.28
N LYS A 243 10.08 17.49 -13.63
CA LYS A 243 9.43 17.93 -12.38
C LYS A 243 7.91 18.12 -12.47
N ASP A 244 7.40 18.41 -13.67
CA ASP A 244 5.98 18.66 -13.92
C ASP A 244 5.23 17.40 -14.39
N ASP A 245 5.89 16.24 -14.48
CA ASP A 245 5.23 14.96 -14.77
C ASP A 245 4.36 14.50 -13.59
N THR A 246 3.28 13.79 -13.89
CA THR A 246 2.53 12.99 -12.92
C THR A 246 3.07 11.56 -12.95
N ILE A 247 3.65 11.10 -11.84
CA ILE A 247 4.30 9.79 -11.74
C ILE A 247 3.50 8.88 -10.81
N ILE A 248 3.13 7.69 -11.29
CA ILE A 248 2.54 6.62 -10.48
C ILE A 248 3.56 5.50 -10.35
N LEU A 249 3.93 5.16 -9.12
CA LEU A 249 4.91 4.12 -8.83
C LEU A 249 4.24 2.80 -8.46
N THR A 250 4.84 1.69 -8.88
CA THR A 250 4.41 0.33 -8.55
C THR A 250 5.60 -0.59 -8.36
N GLY A 251 5.35 -1.84 -7.97
CA GLY A 251 6.35 -2.90 -7.86
C GLY A 251 5.81 -4.07 -7.06
N ALA A 252 6.40 -5.25 -7.31
CA ALA A 252 6.08 -6.46 -6.56
C ALA A 252 6.43 -6.31 -5.07
N GLU A 253 7.56 -5.64 -4.78
CA GLU A 253 7.97 -5.25 -3.43
C GLU A 253 7.66 -3.76 -3.21
N GLN A 254 6.44 -3.44 -2.79
CA GLN A 254 5.94 -2.06 -2.82
C GLN A 254 6.78 -1.05 -2.02
N MET A 255 7.57 -1.47 -1.02
CA MET A 255 8.51 -0.57 -0.31
C MET A 255 9.50 0.11 -1.27
N ALA A 256 9.93 -0.57 -2.34
CA ALA A 256 10.81 0.02 -3.35
C ALA A 256 10.12 1.18 -4.09
N ALA A 257 8.82 1.03 -4.39
CA ALA A 257 8.01 2.08 -4.99
C ALA A 257 7.88 3.29 -4.06
N TYR A 258 7.58 3.08 -2.77
CA TYR A 258 7.54 4.19 -1.80
C TYR A 258 8.89 4.87 -1.59
N ARG A 259 9.98 4.08 -1.61
CA ARG A 259 11.36 4.61 -1.56
C ARG A 259 11.62 5.55 -2.72
N LEU A 260 11.33 5.10 -3.95
CA LEU A 260 11.49 5.94 -5.14
C LEU A 260 10.55 7.15 -5.11
N ALA A 261 9.31 7.02 -4.58
CA ALA A 261 8.39 8.16 -4.45
C ALA A 261 9.02 9.29 -3.61
N SER A 262 9.63 8.90 -2.49
CA SER A 262 10.27 9.83 -1.58
C SER A 262 11.46 10.54 -2.23
N VAL A 263 12.25 9.82 -3.02
CA VAL A 263 13.38 10.39 -3.78
C VAL A 263 12.89 11.35 -4.87
N LEU A 264 11.85 10.99 -5.62
CA LEU A 264 11.26 11.87 -6.64
C LEU A 264 10.67 13.14 -6.02
N LYS A 265 10.06 13.03 -4.84
CA LYS A 265 9.59 14.19 -4.07
C LYS A 265 10.77 15.09 -3.66
N TYR A 266 11.82 14.53 -3.04
CA TYR A 266 13.06 15.25 -2.71
C TYR A 266 13.66 15.99 -3.91
N MET A 267 13.70 15.31 -5.07
CA MET A 267 14.17 15.89 -6.32
C MET A 267 13.31 17.08 -6.77
N GLY A 268 12.00 17.06 -6.50
CA GLY A 268 11.07 18.15 -6.82
C GLY A 268 9.96 17.79 -7.80
N VAL A 269 9.69 16.51 -8.05
CA VAL A 269 8.54 16.10 -8.86
C VAL A 269 7.27 16.47 -8.10
N LYS A 270 6.37 17.22 -8.75
CA LYS A 270 5.21 17.84 -8.09
C LYS A 270 4.07 16.88 -7.79
N ASP A 271 3.90 15.84 -8.60
CA ASP A 271 2.81 14.89 -8.48
C ASP A 271 3.38 13.46 -8.54
N VAL A 272 3.60 12.90 -7.35
CA VAL A 272 4.15 11.54 -7.16
C VAL A 272 3.14 10.73 -6.36
N ARG A 273 2.73 9.60 -6.90
CA ARG A 273 1.73 8.70 -6.31
C ARG A 273 2.23 7.26 -6.33
N VAL A 274 1.64 6.40 -5.52
CA VAL A 274 2.01 4.98 -5.43
C VAL A 274 0.77 4.09 -5.55
N LEU A 275 0.86 2.97 -6.27
CA LEU A 275 -0.20 1.96 -6.31
C LEU A 275 -0.40 1.36 -4.91
N ASN A 276 -1.58 1.55 -4.32
CA ASN A 276 -1.89 1.02 -2.99
C ASN A 276 -1.95 -0.51 -3.05
N GLY A 277 -1.07 -1.20 -2.31
CA GLY A 277 -0.94 -2.67 -2.35
C GLY A 277 -0.05 -3.22 -3.48
N GLY A 278 0.58 -2.35 -4.29
CA GLY A 278 1.53 -2.72 -5.34
C GLY A 278 0.96 -3.69 -6.40
N ASP A 279 1.84 -4.46 -7.04
CA ASP A 279 1.44 -5.40 -8.11
C ASP A 279 0.48 -6.50 -7.60
N GLY A 280 0.50 -6.78 -6.30
CA GLY A 280 -0.45 -7.68 -5.64
C GLY A 280 -1.89 -7.16 -5.71
N ALA A 281 -2.10 -5.86 -5.50
CA ALA A 281 -3.42 -5.25 -5.65
C ALA A 281 -3.88 -5.21 -7.11
N TRP A 282 -2.96 -4.98 -8.06
CA TRP A 282 -3.25 -5.03 -9.50
C TRP A 282 -3.80 -6.40 -9.93
N THR A 283 -3.10 -7.47 -9.56
CA THR A 283 -3.50 -8.83 -9.89
C THR A 283 -4.75 -9.28 -9.13
N SER A 284 -4.90 -8.86 -7.87
CA SER A 284 -6.12 -9.13 -7.08
C SER A 284 -7.36 -8.46 -7.66
N ALA A 285 -7.21 -7.31 -8.32
CA ALA A 285 -8.28 -6.66 -9.09
C ALA A 285 -8.61 -7.36 -10.42
N GLY A 286 -7.92 -8.46 -10.75
CA GLY A 286 -8.14 -9.25 -11.97
C GLY A 286 -7.45 -8.70 -13.21
N TYR A 287 -6.52 -7.76 -13.07
CA TYR A 287 -5.77 -7.21 -14.19
C TYR A 287 -4.51 -8.03 -14.49
N GLU A 288 -4.19 -8.17 -15.78
CA GLU A 288 -3.02 -8.92 -16.22
C GLU A 288 -1.74 -8.09 -16.07
N LEU A 289 -0.66 -8.75 -15.65
CA LEU A 289 0.69 -8.21 -15.75
C LEU A 289 1.23 -8.47 -17.16
N GLU A 290 2.09 -7.58 -17.65
CA GLU A 290 2.87 -7.84 -18.86
C GLU A 290 4.31 -8.23 -18.52
N THR A 291 5.01 -8.87 -19.44
CA THR A 291 6.42 -9.29 -19.30
C THR A 291 7.34 -8.61 -20.32
N LYS A 292 6.75 -7.78 -21.18
CA LYS A 292 7.49 -7.06 -22.21
C LYS A 292 8.17 -5.86 -21.57
N VAL A 293 9.49 -5.81 -21.71
CA VAL A 293 10.28 -4.64 -21.30
C VAL A 293 9.80 -3.37 -22.02
N ASN A 294 9.43 -2.37 -21.24
CA ASN A 294 9.08 -1.05 -21.75
C ASN A 294 10.32 -0.14 -21.82
N PRO A 295 10.53 0.57 -22.95
CA PRO A 295 11.72 1.38 -23.13
C PRO A 295 11.69 2.66 -22.27
N LYS A 296 12.87 3.06 -21.78
CA LYS A 296 13.12 4.37 -21.15
C LYS A 296 13.06 5.48 -22.20
N THR A 297 12.80 6.72 -21.78
CA THR A 297 12.79 7.90 -22.66
C THR A 297 13.90 8.91 -22.27
N PRO A 298 15.18 8.61 -22.52
CA PRO A 298 16.29 9.41 -22.01
C PRO A 298 16.38 10.81 -22.64
N GLY A 299 17.14 11.70 -22.00
CA GLY A 299 17.51 13.02 -22.53
C GLY A 299 16.51 14.13 -22.24
N VAL A 300 15.61 13.94 -21.27
CA VAL A 300 14.67 14.96 -20.81
C VAL A 300 15.35 15.83 -19.76
N ASP A 301 15.23 17.16 -19.90
CA ASP A 301 15.61 18.09 -18.84
C ASP A 301 14.62 18.00 -17.68
N PHE A 302 15.12 17.85 -16.46
CA PHE A 302 14.29 17.79 -15.26
C PHE A 302 13.52 19.09 -15.04
N GLY A 303 14.08 20.24 -15.46
CA GLY A 303 13.44 21.55 -15.41
C GLY A 303 13.51 22.26 -14.06
N ALA A 304 14.32 21.76 -13.11
CA ALA A 304 14.66 22.43 -11.85
C ALA A 304 16.03 21.98 -11.35
N THR A 305 16.58 22.69 -10.36
CA THR A 305 17.73 22.22 -9.58
C THR A 305 17.28 21.13 -8.63
N ILE A 306 18.06 20.05 -8.54
CA ILE A 306 17.85 18.97 -7.57
C ILE A 306 18.80 19.18 -6.38
N PRO A 307 18.33 19.05 -5.13
CA PRO A 307 16.92 18.90 -4.75
C PRO A 307 16.14 20.21 -4.87
N ALA A 308 14.86 20.12 -5.24
CA ALA A 308 13.94 21.25 -5.12
C ALA A 308 13.11 21.20 -3.83
N ASP A 309 13.02 20.04 -3.16
CA ASP A 309 12.31 19.86 -1.88
C ASP A 309 13.21 19.14 -0.86
N PRO A 310 14.27 19.82 -0.35
CA PRO A 310 15.23 19.20 0.56
C PRO A 310 14.62 18.82 1.92
N GLU A 311 13.50 19.44 2.33
CA GLU A 311 12.84 19.19 3.62
C GLU A 311 12.26 17.76 3.74
N VAL A 312 12.09 17.06 2.62
CA VAL A 312 11.72 15.63 2.61
C VAL A 312 12.76 14.76 3.33
N ILE A 313 14.03 15.17 3.33
CA ILE A 313 15.15 14.37 3.85
C ILE A 313 15.81 15.09 5.02
N THR A 314 15.76 14.50 6.21
CA THR A 314 16.60 14.93 7.34
C THR A 314 18.00 14.35 7.16
N THR A 315 19.01 15.20 7.18
CA THR A 315 20.42 14.78 7.13
C THR A 315 20.97 14.42 8.53
N ILE A 316 22.12 13.75 8.60
CA ILE A 316 22.78 13.44 9.89
C ILE A 316 23.04 14.72 10.74
N PRO A 317 23.59 15.82 10.19
CA PRO A 317 23.77 17.05 10.95
C PRO A 317 22.46 17.64 11.48
N GLU A 318 21.41 17.68 10.67
CA GLU A 318 20.08 18.18 11.08
C GLU A 318 19.51 17.29 12.18
N LEU A 319 19.55 15.97 12.00
CA LEU A 319 19.05 15.02 12.99
C LEU A 319 19.71 15.21 14.37
N LYS A 320 21.02 15.48 14.41
CA LYS A 320 21.74 15.74 15.67
C LYS A 320 21.21 16.98 16.40
N GLU A 321 20.78 18.00 15.67
CA GLU A 321 20.19 19.20 16.26
C GLU A 321 18.72 18.97 16.62
N ASP A 322 17.98 18.25 15.78
CA ASP A 322 16.56 17.95 15.97
C ASP A 322 16.30 17.06 17.19
N LEU A 323 17.18 16.08 17.45
CA LEU A 323 17.11 15.23 18.66
C LEU A 323 17.18 16.02 19.98
N LYS A 324 17.59 17.30 19.95
CA LYS A 324 17.63 18.17 21.13
C LYS A 324 16.32 18.94 21.34
N LYS A 325 15.39 18.89 20.38
CA LYS A 325 14.16 19.67 20.39
C LYS A 325 13.01 18.86 20.99
N SER A 326 12.16 19.50 21.77
CA SER A 326 10.99 18.84 22.40
C SER A 326 9.82 18.63 21.44
N ASP A 327 9.79 19.38 20.33
CA ASP A 327 8.79 19.33 19.27
C ASP A 327 9.24 18.49 18.07
N PHE A 328 10.22 17.60 18.27
CA PHE A 328 10.71 16.65 17.27
C PHE A 328 10.62 15.21 17.79
N THR A 329 10.28 14.28 16.91
CA THR A 329 10.29 12.85 17.20
C THR A 329 10.95 12.10 16.06
N LEU A 330 12.04 11.38 16.35
CA LEU A 330 12.59 10.38 15.43
C LEU A 330 11.84 9.06 15.65
N VAL A 331 11.13 8.60 14.63
CA VAL A 331 10.30 7.39 14.66
C VAL A 331 11.08 6.22 14.04
N ASP A 332 11.50 5.25 14.87
CA ASP A 332 12.25 4.07 14.43
C ASP A 332 11.30 2.98 13.94
N ASN A 333 11.15 2.89 12.62
CA ASN A 333 10.37 1.89 11.90
C ASN A 333 11.20 0.65 11.56
N ARG A 334 11.93 0.13 12.55
CA ARG A 334 12.54 -1.20 12.50
C ARG A 334 11.76 -2.19 13.36
N THR A 335 12.07 -3.48 13.25
CA THR A 335 11.47 -4.50 14.13
C THR A 335 11.95 -4.32 15.56
N TRP A 336 11.21 -4.86 16.54
CA TRP A 336 11.60 -4.75 17.96
C TRP A 336 13.02 -5.26 18.22
N ASP A 337 13.36 -6.42 17.65
CA ASP A 337 14.69 -7.04 17.80
C ASP A 337 15.83 -6.17 17.22
N GLU A 338 15.54 -5.37 16.18
CA GLU A 338 16.47 -4.35 15.66
C GLU A 338 16.57 -3.14 16.62
N TYR A 339 15.43 -2.64 17.10
CA TYR A 339 15.32 -1.47 17.99
C TYR A 339 16.05 -1.67 19.33
N ILE A 340 15.92 -2.86 19.93
CA ILE A 340 16.63 -3.20 21.18
C ILE A 340 18.07 -3.67 20.95
N GLY A 341 18.54 -3.70 19.69
CA GLY A 341 19.92 -4.07 19.35
C GLY A 341 20.26 -5.55 19.50
N LYS A 342 19.27 -6.46 19.45
CA LYS A 342 19.50 -7.91 19.46
C LYS A 342 20.04 -8.40 18.12
N ILE A 343 19.54 -7.83 17.03
CA ILE A 343 20.02 -8.03 15.66
C ILE A 343 20.27 -6.68 14.97
N SER A 344 21.08 -6.67 13.90
CA SER A 344 21.17 -5.48 13.04
C SER A 344 19.98 -5.40 12.08
N GLY A 345 19.43 -6.56 11.70
CA GLY A 345 18.38 -6.72 10.69
C GLY A 345 18.93 -7.03 9.31
N TYR A 346 20.20 -6.73 9.02
CA TYR A 346 20.74 -6.70 7.66
C TYR A 346 21.98 -7.58 7.53
N SER A 347 22.02 -8.45 6.52
CA SER A 347 23.16 -9.36 6.29
C SER A 347 24.45 -8.65 5.92
N TYR A 348 24.35 -7.42 5.41
CA TYR A 348 25.46 -6.58 4.97
C TYR A 348 25.86 -5.50 5.99
N HIS A 349 25.27 -5.51 7.20
CA HIS A 349 25.57 -4.55 8.24
C HIS A 349 25.57 -5.21 9.62
N ASP A 350 26.65 -5.06 10.38
CA ASP A 350 26.93 -5.81 11.61
C ASP A 350 26.63 -5.04 12.90
N LYS A 351 26.58 -3.70 12.85
CA LYS A 351 26.32 -2.86 14.02
C LYS A 351 24.87 -2.98 14.48
N LYS A 352 24.67 -3.09 15.80
CA LYS A 352 23.36 -3.27 16.44
C LYS A 352 23.10 -2.18 17.46
N GLY A 353 21.83 -1.83 17.64
CA GLY A 353 21.38 -0.80 18.57
C GLY A 353 20.37 0.12 17.92
N ARG A 354 20.11 1.24 18.60
CA ARG A 354 19.27 2.34 18.13
C ARG A 354 19.90 3.69 18.41
N ILE A 355 19.38 4.69 17.72
CA ILE A 355 19.71 6.10 17.97
C ILE A 355 19.06 6.50 19.30
N GLU A 356 19.84 7.12 20.19
CA GLU A 356 19.32 7.62 21.46
C GLU A 356 18.28 8.73 21.21
N GLY A 357 17.13 8.65 21.89
CA GLY A 357 15.99 9.53 21.66
C GLY A 357 15.00 9.06 20.58
N ALA A 358 15.31 8.02 19.80
CA ALA A 358 14.36 7.44 18.86
C ALA A 358 13.23 6.70 19.58
N VAL A 359 11.98 6.93 19.16
CA VAL A 359 10.79 6.24 19.67
C VAL A 359 10.46 5.07 18.76
N PHE A 360 10.11 3.93 19.34
CA PHE A 360 9.72 2.76 18.55
C PHE A 360 8.42 3.05 17.79
N GLY A 361 8.51 3.03 16.45
CA GLY A 361 7.40 3.36 15.57
C GLY A 361 6.58 2.17 15.11
N TYR A 362 6.94 0.94 15.51
CA TYR A 362 6.54 -0.31 14.84
C TYR A 362 7.04 -0.43 13.40
N ALA A 363 7.00 -1.65 12.88
CA ALA A 363 7.26 -1.97 11.48
C ALA A 363 6.55 -3.28 11.12
N GLY A 364 7.28 -4.38 11.23
CA GLY A 364 6.79 -5.73 11.09
C GLY A 364 7.45 -6.65 12.12
N VAL A 365 7.21 -7.95 11.99
CA VAL A 365 7.75 -8.97 12.91
C VAL A 365 8.77 -9.90 12.25
N ASN A 366 8.93 -9.81 10.93
CA ASN A 366 9.70 -10.75 10.11
C ASN A 366 10.97 -10.14 9.51
N GLY A 367 11.62 -9.22 10.24
CA GLY A 367 12.92 -8.66 9.87
C GLY A 367 12.86 -7.40 8.98
N PRO A 368 13.95 -7.10 8.24
CA PRO A 368 14.19 -5.77 7.65
C PRO A 368 13.27 -5.40 6.49
N THR A 369 12.53 -6.36 5.95
CA THR A 369 11.59 -6.21 4.82
C THR A 369 10.12 -6.36 5.26
N SER A 370 9.84 -6.24 6.56
CA SER A 370 8.52 -6.47 7.12
C SER A 370 7.87 -5.18 7.61
N LEU A 371 6.58 -5.01 7.31
CA LEU A 371 5.79 -3.81 7.62
C LEU A 371 4.33 -4.15 7.98
N GLU A 372 4.07 -5.34 8.54
CA GLU A 372 2.71 -5.84 8.77
C GLU A 372 1.87 -4.95 9.70
N TYR A 373 2.47 -4.13 10.58
CA TYR A 373 1.70 -3.22 11.44
C TYR A 373 1.05 -2.07 10.65
N TYR A 374 1.49 -1.80 9.43
CA TYR A 374 1.03 -0.70 8.57
C TYR A 374 0.25 -1.15 7.34
N ARG A 375 0.05 -2.46 7.18
CA ARG A 375 -0.57 -3.03 5.98
C ARG A 375 -1.75 -3.92 6.34
N ASN A 376 -2.81 -3.83 5.55
CA ASN A 376 -3.94 -4.74 5.60
C ASN A 376 -3.57 -6.13 5.07
N VAL A 377 -4.53 -7.05 5.12
CA VAL A 377 -4.41 -8.42 4.63
C VAL A 377 -3.95 -8.48 3.16
N ASP A 378 -4.39 -7.53 2.34
CA ASP A 378 -4.09 -7.39 0.91
C ASP A 378 -2.92 -6.44 0.61
N ASN A 379 -2.11 -6.09 1.61
CA ASN A 379 -0.98 -5.16 1.56
C ASN A 379 -1.32 -3.69 1.29
N THR A 380 -2.61 -3.32 1.21
CA THR A 380 -3.01 -1.91 1.18
C THR A 380 -2.69 -1.21 2.51
N MET A 381 -2.62 0.13 2.50
CA MET A 381 -2.43 0.93 3.70
C MET A 381 -3.46 0.58 4.78
N ARG A 382 -2.98 0.26 5.99
CA ARG A 382 -3.83 0.08 7.17
C ARG A 382 -4.60 1.36 7.50
N ASN A 383 -5.78 1.21 8.09
CA ASN A 383 -6.58 2.33 8.58
C ASN A 383 -5.73 3.36 9.34
N GLY A 384 -5.79 4.62 8.89
CA GLY A 384 -4.97 5.72 9.41
C GLY A 384 -5.23 6.00 10.87
N TYR A 385 -6.49 5.90 11.32
CA TYR A 385 -6.83 6.10 12.73
C TYR A 385 -6.21 5.02 13.62
N GLU A 386 -6.02 3.80 13.12
CA GLU A 386 -5.28 2.74 13.84
C GLU A 386 -3.78 3.04 13.89
N ILE A 387 -3.20 3.59 12.83
CA ILE A 387 -1.79 4.00 12.78
C ILE A 387 -1.55 5.15 13.78
N GLU A 388 -2.40 6.17 13.77
CA GLU A 388 -2.34 7.29 14.72
C GLU A 388 -2.44 6.80 16.16
N LYS A 389 -3.43 5.98 16.46
CA LYS A 389 -3.62 5.40 17.80
C LYS A 389 -2.41 4.58 18.25
N MET A 390 -1.84 3.77 17.35
CA MET A 390 -0.64 2.98 17.61
C MET A 390 0.56 3.85 17.96
N TRP A 391 0.71 5.00 17.29
CA TRP A 391 1.76 5.98 17.58
C TRP A 391 1.55 6.72 18.90
N GLU A 392 0.34 7.19 19.16
CA GLU A 392 0.00 7.84 20.43
C GLU A 392 0.24 6.91 21.63
N ASP A 393 -0.06 5.62 21.49
CA ASP A 393 0.21 4.60 22.52
C ASP A 393 1.71 4.37 22.79
N GLN A 394 2.59 4.73 21.84
CA GLN A 394 4.05 4.77 22.02
C GLN A 394 4.56 6.13 22.52
N GLY A 395 3.67 7.10 22.75
CA GLY A 395 4.03 8.46 23.16
C GLY A 395 4.51 9.34 22.01
N ILE A 396 4.28 8.94 20.75
CA ILE A 396 4.57 9.78 19.58
C ILE A 396 3.49 10.86 19.50
N ASN A 397 3.90 12.12 19.70
CA ASN A 397 3.00 13.27 19.56
C ASN A 397 2.89 13.68 18.09
N LEU A 398 1.70 13.51 17.48
CA LEU A 398 1.44 13.83 16.08
C LEU A 398 1.59 15.33 15.73
N LYS A 399 1.69 16.21 16.74
CA LYS A 399 1.97 17.65 16.55
C LYS A 399 3.45 17.96 16.42
N ASN A 400 4.34 17.03 16.78
CA ASN A 400 5.78 17.20 16.61
C ASN A 400 6.12 17.14 15.11
N HIS A 401 7.32 17.60 14.76
CA HIS A 401 7.96 17.17 13.52
C HIS A 401 8.29 15.69 13.63
N LEU A 402 7.75 14.85 12.76
CA LEU A 402 8.01 13.41 12.75
C LEU A 402 9.00 13.07 11.63
N ALA A 403 10.22 12.68 12.00
CA ALA A 403 11.18 12.11 11.06
C ALA A 403 11.12 10.58 11.14
N PHE A 404 10.78 9.91 10.04
CA PHE A 404 10.72 8.45 9.99
C PHE A 404 12.07 7.87 9.60
N MET A 405 12.44 6.74 10.20
CA MET A 405 13.72 6.08 9.90
C MET A 405 13.61 4.56 9.95
N CYS A 406 14.53 3.87 9.27
CA CYS A 406 14.74 2.44 9.47
C CYS A 406 16.24 2.10 9.29
N GLY A 407 16.61 0.97 8.70
CA GLY A 407 18.01 0.69 8.40
C GLY A 407 18.59 1.59 7.30
N SER A 408 17.92 1.64 6.15
CA SER A 408 18.37 2.33 4.91
C SER A 408 17.25 3.14 4.20
N GLY A 409 16.11 3.36 4.86
CA GLY A 409 15.06 4.27 4.39
C GLY A 409 13.83 3.65 3.71
N TRP A 410 13.84 2.37 3.32
CA TRP A 410 12.70 1.75 2.60
C TRP A 410 11.40 1.70 3.42
N ARG A 411 11.44 1.09 4.61
CA ARG A 411 10.28 1.06 5.53
C ARG A 411 9.82 2.48 5.91
N ALA A 412 10.78 3.38 6.14
CA ALA A 412 10.50 4.75 6.51
C ALA A 412 9.78 5.52 5.41
N ALA A 413 10.13 5.28 4.14
CA ALA A 413 9.49 5.92 2.99
C ALA A 413 8.00 5.56 2.87
N GLU A 414 7.64 4.29 3.06
CA GLU A 414 6.24 3.86 3.03
C GLU A 414 5.43 4.48 4.19
N VAL A 415 6.00 4.45 5.40
CA VAL A 415 5.37 5.06 6.57
C VAL A 415 5.24 6.58 6.44
N TYR A 416 6.23 7.26 5.86
CA TYR A 416 6.18 8.68 5.53
C TYR A 416 5.06 9.00 4.54
N THR A 417 4.90 8.20 3.48
CA THR A 417 3.79 8.39 2.55
C THR A 417 2.45 8.21 3.24
N TYR A 418 2.29 7.21 4.11
CA TYR A 418 1.07 7.02 4.90
C TYR A 418 0.78 8.19 5.84
N ALA A 419 1.80 8.75 6.50
CA ALA A 419 1.64 9.96 7.31
C ALA A 419 1.09 11.13 6.48
N ASN A 420 1.63 11.34 5.28
CA ASN A 420 1.13 12.37 4.37
C ASN A 420 -0.29 12.10 3.89
N VAL A 421 -0.64 10.85 3.55
CA VAL A 421 -2.01 10.46 3.18
C VAL A 421 -2.99 10.90 4.26
N MET A 422 -2.68 10.66 5.54
CA MET A 422 -3.48 11.06 6.70
C MET A 422 -3.53 12.59 6.93
N GLY A 423 -2.71 13.37 6.24
CA GLY A 423 -2.65 14.84 6.38
C GLY A 423 -1.55 15.34 7.33
N LEU A 424 -0.67 14.47 7.82
CA LEU A 424 0.46 14.89 8.67
C LEU A 424 1.56 15.54 7.80
N LYS A 425 1.54 16.88 7.72
CA LYS A 425 2.45 17.65 6.85
C LYS A 425 3.83 17.90 7.43
N ASN A 426 3.97 17.96 8.76
CA ASN A 426 5.25 18.24 9.42
C ASN A 426 6.07 16.96 9.58
N THR A 427 6.43 16.35 8.44
CA THR A 427 7.06 15.04 8.40
C THR A 427 8.25 15.02 7.44
N SER A 428 9.20 14.12 7.71
CA SER A 428 10.40 13.94 6.90
C SER A 428 10.90 12.49 6.99
N ILE A 429 11.92 12.15 6.20
CA ILE A 429 12.61 10.86 6.28
C ILE A 429 14.07 11.12 6.67
N TYR A 430 14.52 10.50 7.76
CA TYR A 430 15.96 10.35 8.00
C TYR A 430 16.48 9.20 7.14
N SER A 431 16.86 9.53 5.89
CA SER A 431 17.09 8.54 4.82
C SER A 431 18.29 7.64 5.05
N ASP A 432 19.34 8.14 5.70
CA ASP A 432 20.56 7.37 5.96
C ASP A 432 20.34 6.25 6.99
N GLY A 433 19.30 6.40 7.80
CA GLY A 433 18.85 5.41 8.76
C GLY A 433 19.92 4.97 9.77
N TRP A 434 19.69 3.80 10.37
CA TRP A 434 20.62 3.19 11.32
C TRP A 434 21.98 2.91 10.71
N ILE A 435 22.02 2.52 9.42
CA ILE A 435 23.24 2.13 8.74
C ILE A 435 24.17 3.35 8.59
N GLY A 436 23.66 4.47 8.07
CA GLY A 436 24.46 5.70 7.95
C GLY A 436 24.85 6.27 9.30
N TRP A 437 23.92 6.31 10.28
CA TRP A 437 24.19 6.78 11.64
C TRP A 437 25.35 6.01 12.29
N SER A 438 25.27 4.67 12.30
CA SER A 438 26.23 3.82 12.97
C SER A 438 27.56 3.73 12.20
N ASN A 439 27.54 3.76 10.87
CA ASN A 439 28.77 3.84 10.05
C ASN A 439 29.55 5.13 10.30
N GLY A 440 28.86 6.24 10.55
CA GLY A 440 29.47 7.52 10.95
C GLY A 440 30.08 7.53 12.36
N GLY A 441 30.02 6.42 13.11
CA GLY A 441 30.58 6.32 14.46
C GLY A 441 29.82 7.12 15.52
N ASN A 442 28.55 7.45 15.25
CA ASN A 442 27.71 8.21 16.17
C ASN A 442 27.26 7.34 17.37
N PRO A 443 26.94 7.97 18.53
CA PRO A 443 26.50 7.24 19.72
C PRO A 443 25.24 6.39 19.48
N SER A 444 25.14 5.27 20.16
CA SER A 444 23.97 4.40 20.11
C SER A 444 23.74 3.68 21.43
N ILE A 445 22.50 3.24 21.64
CA ILE A 445 22.08 2.50 22.83
C ILE A 445 21.49 1.14 22.43
N THR A 446 21.42 0.22 23.39
CA THR A 446 20.91 -1.14 23.21
C THR A 446 20.12 -1.58 24.44
N GLY A 447 19.43 -2.71 24.34
CA GLY A 447 18.61 -3.26 25.41
C GLY A 447 17.20 -2.66 25.48
N GLU A 448 16.38 -3.26 26.34
CA GLU A 448 15.00 -2.86 26.57
C GLU A 448 14.92 -1.41 27.06
N PRO A 449 14.07 -0.55 26.48
CA PRO A 449 13.83 0.79 27.01
C PRO A 449 13.27 0.71 28.43
N THR A 450 13.83 1.50 29.34
CA THR A 450 13.20 1.75 30.64
C THR A 450 12.00 2.67 30.43
N LYS A 451 10.79 2.19 30.75
CA LYS A 451 9.57 2.99 30.77
C LYS A 451 9.60 4.07 31.84
#